data_AF-A0A9P5XRS8-F1
#
_entry.id   AF-A0A9P5XRS8-F1
#
_cell.length_a   1.000
_cell.length_b   1.000
_cell.length_c   1.000
_cell.angle_alpha   90.00
_cell.angle_beta   90.00
_cell.angle_gamma   90.00
#
_symmetry.space_group_name_H-M   'P 1'
#
loop_
_entity.id
_entity.type
_entity.pdbx_description
1 polymer ?
#
loop_
_entity_poly.entity_id
_entity_poly.type
_entity_poly.pdbx_seq_one_letter_code
_entity_poly.pdbx_strand_id
1 'polypeptide(L)'
;MPLPTISMSIQDFCLHAKTLLRDEKHTEFVFMMLTGVFDGHQVVIDAIIDSVDSYEVITGTRDFDSVIGIAKNIRIASPLTVHPVPKHDDTLTRDIHLKYRYTTSEGTLYLPVHKVPNLCVAKYDTHHKLLVQLPELYSDDRKAHLTQDEMKTFYECGLRPAIVSLSPDTASEWPATYSDEMFRARGQNGQLSFCTKIVAQWLVPELGDAIRLSLAENGSFIIPHAQF
;
A
#
# COMPACT_ATOMS: atom_id res chain seq x y z
N MET A 1 -23.85 -3.44 -53.05
CA MET A 1 -24.36 -2.09 -52.75
C MET A 1 -24.02 -1.76 -51.30
N PRO A 2 -23.61 -0.52 -50.97
CA PRO A 2 -23.44 -0.14 -49.57
C PRO A 2 -24.76 -0.30 -48.82
N LEU A 3 -24.72 -0.80 -47.59
CA LEU A 3 -25.90 -0.87 -46.74
C LEU A 3 -26.34 0.55 -46.36
N PRO A 4 -27.64 0.82 -46.22
CA PRO A 4 -28.13 2.07 -45.65
C PRO A 4 -27.58 2.24 -44.22
N THR A 5 -27.22 3.46 -43.85
CA THR A 5 -26.66 3.77 -42.53
C THR A 5 -27.74 4.17 -41.54
N ILE A 6 -27.61 3.75 -40.28
CA ILE A 6 -28.40 4.25 -39.15
C ILE A 6 -27.47 4.81 -38.08
N SER A 7 -27.87 5.92 -37.46
CA SER A 7 -27.15 6.49 -36.32
C SER A 7 -27.69 5.87 -35.03
N MET A 8 -26.79 5.42 -34.15
CA MET A 8 -27.13 4.94 -32.81
C MET A 8 -26.26 5.64 -31.78
N SER A 9 -26.80 5.83 -30.58
CA SER A 9 -25.99 6.19 -29.43
C SER A 9 -25.13 5.02 -28.96
N ILE A 10 -24.12 5.28 -28.12
CA ILE A 10 -23.31 4.21 -27.52
C ILE A 10 -24.21 3.30 -26.66
N GLN A 11 -25.14 3.90 -25.90
CA GLN A 11 -26.05 3.16 -25.05
C GLN A 11 -26.96 2.23 -25.86
N ASP A 12 -27.57 2.72 -26.94
CA ASP A 12 -28.47 1.93 -27.80
C ASP A 12 -27.73 0.77 -28.48
N PHE A 13 -26.54 1.04 -29.03
CA PHE A 13 -25.71 -0.01 -29.61
C PHE A 13 -25.38 -1.11 -28.60
N CYS A 14 -24.98 -0.74 -27.38
CA CYS A 14 -24.71 -1.68 -26.31
C CYS A 14 -25.97 -2.42 -25.84
N LEU A 15 -27.13 -1.77 -25.81
CA LEU A 15 -28.40 -2.39 -25.41
C LEU A 15 -28.84 -3.47 -26.40
N HIS A 16 -28.71 -3.20 -27.69
CA HIS A 16 -28.99 -4.19 -28.75
C HIS A 16 -28.03 -5.38 -28.67
N ALA A 17 -26.72 -5.13 -28.49
CA ALA A 17 -25.74 -6.19 -28.31
C ALA A 17 -26.04 -7.06 -27.07
N LYS A 18 -26.38 -6.44 -25.93
CA LYS A 18 -26.78 -7.15 -24.70
C LYS A 18 -28.05 -7.96 -24.89
N THR A 19 -29.02 -7.45 -25.66
CA THR A 19 -30.26 -8.16 -25.98
C THR A 19 -29.98 -9.41 -26.81
N LEU A 20 -29.15 -9.30 -27.86
CA LEU A 20 -28.75 -10.46 -28.67
C LEU A 20 -28.02 -11.52 -27.82
N LEU A 21 -27.15 -11.09 -26.90
CA LEU A 21 -26.45 -12.00 -26.01
C LEU A 21 -27.39 -12.71 -25.02
N ARG A 22 -28.34 -11.96 -24.43
CA ARG A 22 -29.34 -12.51 -23.49
C ARG A 22 -30.27 -13.49 -24.18
N ASP A 23 -30.67 -13.21 -25.41
CA ASP A 23 -31.58 -14.04 -26.20
C ASP A 23 -30.84 -15.20 -26.91
N GLU A 24 -29.57 -15.46 -26.53
CA GLU A 24 -28.69 -16.54 -27.05
C GLU A 24 -28.44 -16.49 -28.57
N LYS A 25 -28.63 -15.33 -29.19
CA LYS A 25 -28.36 -15.07 -30.61
C LYS A 25 -26.88 -14.74 -30.85
N HIS A 26 -26.02 -15.72 -30.56
CA HIS A 26 -24.56 -15.53 -30.55
C HIS A 26 -23.98 -15.17 -31.92
N THR A 27 -24.51 -15.71 -33.01
CA THR A 27 -24.03 -15.43 -34.36
C THR A 27 -24.32 -13.98 -34.75
N GLU A 28 -25.53 -13.51 -34.50
CA GLU A 28 -25.96 -12.14 -34.76
C GLU A 28 -25.25 -11.15 -33.86
N PHE A 29 -25.01 -11.51 -32.59
CA PHE A 29 -24.20 -10.73 -31.66
C PHE A 29 -22.77 -10.54 -32.20
N VAL A 30 -22.08 -11.64 -32.53
CA VAL A 30 -20.70 -11.57 -33.04
C VAL A 30 -20.65 -10.79 -34.35
N PHE A 31 -21.61 -11.00 -35.25
CA PHE A 31 -21.69 -10.29 -36.51
C PHE A 31 -21.88 -8.78 -36.31
N MET A 32 -22.83 -8.37 -35.46
CA MET A 32 -23.05 -6.96 -35.12
C MET A 32 -21.82 -6.32 -34.48
N MET A 33 -21.17 -7.00 -33.54
CA MET A 33 -20.00 -6.46 -32.82
C MET A 33 -18.77 -6.30 -33.72
N LEU A 34 -18.56 -7.20 -34.69
CA LEU A 34 -17.40 -7.17 -35.57
C LEU A 34 -17.59 -6.31 -36.81
N THR A 35 -18.82 -6.20 -37.30
CA THR A 35 -19.11 -5.51 -38.57
C THR A 35 -19.84 -4.19 -38.39
N GLY A 36 -20.43 -3.95 -37.23
CA GLY A 36 -21.34 -2.83 -37.00
C GLY A 36 -22.63 -2.92 -37.81
N VAL A 37 -22.96 -4.09 -38.37
CA VAL A 37 -24.20 -4.28 -39.15
C VAL A 37 -25.31 -4.81 -38.24
N PHE A 38 -26.44 -4.11 -38.22
CA PHE A 38 -27.62 -4.48 -37.46
C PHE A 38 -28.87 -4.29 -38.31
N ASP A 39 -29.72 -5.31 -38.38
CA ASP A 39 -30.99 -5.31 -39.13
C ASP A 39 -30.87 -4.79 -40.58
N GLY A 40 -29.84 -5.24 -41.30
CA GLY A 40 -29.58 -4.84 -42.69
C GLY A 40 -29.04 -3.43 -42.88
N HIS A 41 -28.69 -2.72 -41.80
CA HIS A 41 -28.12 -1.37 -41.84
C HIS A 41 -26.69 -1.34 -41.28
N GLN A 42 -25.87 -0.42 -41.79
CA GLN A 42 -24.57 -0.10 -41.19
C GLN A 42 -24.80 0.87 -40.03
N VAL A 43 -24.49 0.45 -38.81
CA VAL A 43 -24.55 1.33 -37.65
C VAL A 43 -23.37 2.28 -37.66
N VAL A 44 -23.67 3.56 -37.50
CA VAL A 44 -22.70 4.62 -37.19
C VAL A 44 -22.97 5.04 -35.75
N ILE A 45 -21.95 4.93 -34.90
CA ILE A 45 -22.07 5.32 -33.49
C ILE A 45 -21.83 6.82 -33.39
N ASP A 46 -22.85 7.56 -32.95
CA ASP A 46 -22.74 8.99 -32.67
C ASP A 46 -22.60 9.20 -31.15
N ALA A 47 -21.38 9.51 -30.75
CA ALA A 47 -21.02 9.71 -29.35
C ALA A 47 -21.59 11.02 -28.75
N ILE A 48 -22.20 11.88 -29.58
CA ILE A 48 -22.79 13.15 -29.13
C ILE A 48 -24.26 12.97 -28.73
N ILE A 49 -24.94 11.92 -29.20
CA ILE A 49 -26.37 11.68 -28.91
C ILE A 49 -26.62 11.56 -27.40
N ASP A 50 -25.74 10.88 -26.67
CA ASP A 50 -25.80 10.74 -25.20
C ASP A 50 -24.85 11.73 -24.49
N SER A 51 -24.55 12.88 -25.12
CA SER A 51 -23.66 13.86 -24.50
C SER A 51 -24.28 14.46 -23.24
N VAL A 52 -23.48 14.48 -22.19
CA VAL A 52 -23.86 14.99 -20.87
C VAL A 52 -23.87 16.52 -20.92
N ASP A 53 -25.00 17.14 -20.61
CA ASP A 53 -25.10 18.60 -20.48
C ASP A 53 -24.26 19.10 -19.29
N SER A 54 -23.84 20.36 -19.33
CA SER A 54 -22.95 20.98 -18.32
C SER A 54 -23.51 21.05 -16.88
N TYR A 55 -24.75 20.56 -16.67
CA TYR A 55 -25.47 20.58 -15.40
C TYR A 55 -25.82 19.19 -14.85
N GLU A 56 -25.46 18.10 -15.53
CA GLU A 56 -25.77 16.76 -15.02
C GLU A 56 -24.77 16.31 -13.95
N VAL A 57 -25.30 15.84 -12.81
CA VAL A 57 -24.50 15.29 -11.71
C VAL A 57 -24.06 13.88 -12.09
N ILE A 58 -22.81 13.76 -12.53
CA ILE A 58 -22.20 12.46 -12.82
C ILE A 58 -21.82 11.80 -11.48
N THR A 59 -22.56 10.77 -11.09
CA THR A 59 -22.12 9.83 -10.04
C THR A 59 -21.38 8.67 -10.68
N GLY A 60 -20.11 8.48 -10.30
CA GLY A 60 -19.29 7.37 -10.76
C GLY A 60 -18.66 6.62 -9.61
N THR A 61 -18.55 5.31 -9.76
CA THR A 61 -17.76 4.44 -8.88
C THR A 61 -16.39 4.25 -9.50
N ARG A 62 -15.33 4.45 -8.73
CA ARG A 62 -13.95 4.13 -9.16
C ARG A 62 -13.45 2.93 -8.39
N ASP A 63 -12.83 2.01 -9.11
CA ASP A 63 -12.01 0.99 -8.49
C ASP A 63 -10.66 1.62 -8.11
N PHE A 64 -10.24 1.42 -6.87
CA PHE A 64 -8.94 1.88 -6.39
C PHE A 64 -8.11 0.64 -6.09
N ASP A 65 -7.12 0.37 -6.95
CA ASP A 65 -6.22 -0.77 -6.76
C ASP A 65 -5.37 -0.64 -5.49
N SER A 66 -5.17 0.59 -4.98
CA SER A 66 -4.46 0.85 -3.73
C SER A 66 -4.78 2.22 -3.15
N VAL A 67 -4.64 2.33 -1.81
CA VAL A 67 -4.68 3.60 -1.07
C VAL A 67 -3.37 3.70 -0.28
N ILE A 68 -2.71 4.86 -0.38
CA ILE A 68 -1.44 5.14 0.29
C ILE A 68 -1.64 6.37 1.18
N GLY A 69 -1.31 6.23 2.46
CA GLY A 69 -1.33 7.32 3.44
C GLY A 69 0.05 7.50 4.09
N ILE A 70 0.40 8.74 4.40
CA ILE A 70 1.60 9.10 5.18
C ILE A 70 1.12 9.97 6.34
N ALA A 71 1.50 9.67 7.59
CA ALA A 71 0.68 10.13 8.70
C ALA A 71 1.34 10.59 10.01
N LYS A 72 2.64 10.57 10.29
CA LYS A 72 3.24 10.76 11.65
C LYS A 72 2.74 9.78 12.73
N ASN A 73 1.44 9.65 12.96
CA ASN A 73 0.83 8.74 13.93
C ASN A 73 0.10 7.62 13.20
N ILE A 74 0.07 6.44 13.81
CA ILE A 74 -0.60 5.28 13.23
C ILE A 74 -2.12 5.50 13.33
N ARG A 75 -2.82 5.53 12.19
CA ARG A 75 -4.27 5.77 12.08
C ARG A 75 -5.08 4.51 11.79
N ILE A 76 -4.51 3.34 12.10
CA ILE A 76 -5.10 2.04 11.82
C ILE A 76 -5.97 1.64 13.00
N ALA A 77 -7.22 1.25 12.71
CA ALA A 77 -8.19 0.81 13.71
C ALA A 77 -8.36 -0.71 13.72
N SER A 78 -7.33 -1.47 13.35
CA SER A 78 -7.30 -2.93 13.41
C SER A 78 -6.04 -3.43 14.13
N PRO A 79 -6.03 -4.66 14.69
CA PRO A 79 -4.83 -5.24 15.26
C PRO A 79 -3.69 -5.31 14.25
N LEU A 80 -2.46 -5.10 14.72
CA LEU A 80 -1.27 -5.17 13.88
C LEU A 80 -0.55 -6.51 14.06
N THR A 81 -0.21 -7.15 12.94
CA THR A 81 0.77 -8.25 12.91
C THR A 81 2.14 -7.63 12.72
N VAL A 82 2.87 -7.47 13.81
CA VAL A 82 4.20 -6.85 13.86
C VAL A 82 5.28 -7.88 13.59
N HIS A 83 6.30 -7.47 12.84
CA HIS A 83 7.50 -8.25 12.56
C HIS A 83 8.66 -7.74 13.43
N PRO A 84 9.12 -8.49 14.45
CA PRO A 84 10.31 -8.13 15.24
C PRO A 84 11.54 -7.88 14.36
N VAL A 85 11.70 -8.72 13.35
CA VAL A 85 12.69 -8.54 12.27
C VAL A 85 11.94 -8.43 10.94
N PRO A 86 11.80 -7.20 10.39
CA PRO A 86 11.19 -6.97 9.09
C PRO A 86 11.94 -7.64 7.95
N LYS A 87 11.22 -8.09 6.92
CA LYS A 87 11.81 -8.60 5.68
C LYS A 87 12.22 -7.44 4.76
N HIS A 88 13.40 -7.52 4.17
CA HIS A 88 13.83 -6.54 3.16
C HIS A 88 12.88 -6.46 1.95
N ASP A 89 12.28 -7.59 1.55
CA ASP A 89 11.31 -7.65 0.44
C ASP A 89 10.06 -6.78 0.65
N ASP A 90 9.75 -6.45 1.90
CA ASP A 90 8.63 -5.58 2.24
C ASP A 90 9.03 -4.08 2.31
N THR A 91 10.31 -3.75 2.07
CA THR A 91 10.78 -2.35 1.99
C THR A 91 10.23 -1.68 0.73
N LEU A 92 9.78 -0.43 0.86
CA LEU A 92 9.41 0.38 -0.29
C LEU A 92 10.68 0.88 -1.00
N THR A 93 10.96 0.28 -2.16
CA THR A 93 12.12 0.61 -3.01
C THR A 93 11.75 1.09 -4.40
N ARG A 94 10.53 0.78 -4.86
CA ARG A 94 10.03 1.15 -6.18
C ARG A 94 9.40 2.53 -6.15
N ASP A 95 9.55 3.26 -7.25
CA ASP A 95 8.89 4.55 -7.39
C ASP A 95 7.37 4.39 -7.45
N ILE A 96 6.69 5.05 -6.51
CA ILE A 96 5.23 5.16 -6.42
C ILE A 96 4.74 6.54 -6.85
N HIS A 97 5.64 7.35 -7.45
CA HIS A 97 5.41 8.72 -7.91
C HIS A 97 4.90 9.67 -6.82
N LEU A 98 5.15 9.33 -5.55
CA LEU A 98 4.81 10.13 -4.39
C LEU A 98 6.06 10.81 -3.82
N LYS A 99 5.96 12.11 -3.57
CA LYS A 99 6.96 12.90 -2.82
C LYS A 99 6.34 13.39 -1.53
N TYR A 100 7.14 13.45 -0.48
CA TYR A 100 6.69 13.91 0.83
C TYR A 100 7.69 14.89 1.44
N ARG A 101 7.17 15.81 2.26
CA ARG A 101 7.97 16.82 2.97
C ARG A 101 8.32 16.28 4.35
N TYR A 102 9.58 15.88 4.52
CA TYR A 102 10.14 15.40 5.76
C TYR A 102 10.75 16.55 6.55
N THR A 103 10.64 16.47 7.87
CA THR A 103 11.34 17.37 8.80
C THR A 103 12.43 16.55 9.46
N THR A 104 13.68 16.97 9.26
CA THR A 104 14.88 16.39 9.86
C THR A 104 15.60 17.40 10.75
N SER A 105 16.61 16.93 11.47
CA SER A 105 17.52 17.77 12.25
C SER A 105 18.26 18.82 11.42
N GLU A 106 18.54 18.51 10.14
CA GLU A 106 19.23 19.40 9.19
C GLU A 106 18.28 20.37 8.45
N GLY A 107 16.97 20.16 8.56
CA GLY A 107 15.97 21.04 7.95
C GLY A 107 14.80 20.30 7.32
N THR A 108 14.25 20.86 6.25
CA THR A 108 13.09 20.27 5.56
C THR A 108 13.51 19.73 4.21
N LEU A 109 13.22 18.46 3.95
CA LEU A 109 13.56 17.77 2.70
C LEU A 109 12.28 17.40 1.95
N TYR A 110 12.25 17.61 0.64
CA TYR A 110 11.13 17.18 -0.22
C TYR A 110 11.57 16.06 -1.15
N LEU A 111 11.32 14.82 -0.72
CA LEU A 111 11.95 13.62 -1.28
C LEU A 111 10.93 12.63 -1.83
N PRO A 112 11.29 11.86 -2.87
CA PRO A 112 10.53 10.66 -3.25
C PRO A 112 10.50 9.67 -2.10
N VAL A 113 9.30 9.19 -1.74
CA VAL A 113 9.09 8.35 -0.55
C VAL A 113 9.88 7.04 -0.62
N HIS A 114 10.04 6.48 -1.82
CA HIS A 114 10.77 5.23 -2.05
C HIS A 114 12.29 5.34 -1.91
N LYS A 115 12.84 6.57 -1.81
CA LYS A 115 14.27 6.79 -1.59
C LYS A 115 14.63 6.97 -0.11
N VAL A 116 13.65 7.28 0.72
CA VAL A 116 13.86 7.48 2.15
C VAL A 116 14.02 6.11 2.82
N PRO A 117 15.02 5.92 3.71
CA PRO A 117 15.20 4.67 4.43
C PRO A 117 13.94 4.25 5.17
N ASN A 118 13.49 3.01 4.96
CA ASN A 118 12.24 2.54 5.52
C ASN A 118 12.24 1.03 5.81
N LEU A 119 11.28 0.61 6.64
CA LEU A 119 11.04 -0.79 6.98
C LEU A 119 9.54 -1.04 7.14
N CYS A 120 9.09 -2.24 6.76
CA CYS A 120 7.71 -2.66 7.00
C CYS A 120 7.60 -3.25 8.42
N VAL A 121 7.13 -2.44 9.38
CA VAL A 121 7.07 -2.86 10.79
C VAL A 121 5.91 -3.82 11.03
N ALA A 122 4.80 -3.64 10.31
CA ALA A 122 3.60 -4.44 10.53
C ALA A 122 2.78 -4.64 9.27
N LYS A 123 1.92 -5.65 9.31
CA LYS A 123 0.84 -5.90 8.37
C LYS A 123 -0.48 -5.95 9.13
N TYR A 124 -1.56 -5.60 8.46
CA TYR A 124 -2.91 -5.63 9.02
C TYR A 124 -3.90 -6.00 7.94
N ASP A 125 -5.01 -6.61 8.35
CA ASP A 125 -6.05 -7.10 7.45
C ASP A 125 -5.47 -7.83 6.22
N THR A 126 -6.11 -7.70 5.06
CA THR A 126 -5.67 -8.35 3.82
C THR A 126 -4.96 -7.33 2.93
N HIS A 127 -3.73 -7.63 2.54
CA HIS A 127 -2.90 -6.79 1.64
C HIS A 127 -2.52 -5.40 2.17
N HIS A 128 -2.54 -5.14 3.48
CA HIS A 128 -2.07 -3.86 4.01
C HIS A 128 -0.73 -3.97 4.74
N LYS A 129 0.08 -2.92 4.59
CA LYS A 129 1.41 -2.79 5.18
C LYS A 129 1.52 -1.46 5.90
N LEU A 130 2.24 -1.46 7.02
CA LEU A 130 2.64 -0.27 7.74
C LEU A 130 4.16 -0.11 7.61
N LEU A 131 4.57 0.94 6.91
CA LEU A 131 5.96 1.29 6.68
C LEU A 131 6.38 2.41 7.63
N VAL A 132 7.54 2.27 8.25
CA VAL A 132 8.17 3.33 9.05
C VAL A 132 9.24 3.98 8.21
N GLN A 133 9.20 5.30 8.09
CA GLN A 133 10.17 6.12 7.35
C GLN A 133 11.15 6.77 8.32
N LEU A 134 12.44 6.74 7.96
CA LEU A 134 13.55 7.18 8.81
C LEU A 134 14.35 8.25 8.05
N PRO A 135 13.81 9.49 7.95
CA PRO A 135 14.38 10.53 7.10
C PRO A 135 15.77 11.01 7.56
N GLU A 136 16.11 10.88 8.84
CA GLU A 136 17.45 11.19 9.37
C GLU A 136 18.56 10.31 8.78
N LEU A 137 18.20 9.14 8.24
CA LEU A 137 19.16 8.23 7.60
C LEU A 137 19.37 8.54 6.12
N TYR A 138 18.62 9.48 5.53
CA TYR A 138 18.67 9.75 4.11
C TYR A 138 20.01 10.36 3.67
N SER A 139 20.54 9.85 2.56
CA SER A 139 21.57 10.53 1.76
C SER A 139 21.43 10.13 0.30
N ASP A 140 21.93 10.95 -0.62
CA ASP A 140 21.70 10.76 -2.07
C ASP A 140 22.30 9.44 -2.61
N ASP A 141 23.39 8.95 -2.01
CA ASP A 141 24.08 7.71 -2.42
C ASP A 141 23.52 6.44 -1.74
N ARG A 142 22.57 6.61 -0.83
CA ARG A 142 22.10 5.53 0.04
C ARG A 142 20.87 4.83 -0.52
N LYS A 143 20.79 3.52 -0.28
CA LYS A 143 19.59 2.71 -0.57
C LYS A 143 18.53 2.87 0.52
N ALA A 144 17.27 2.68 0.15
CA ALA A 144 16.14 2.73 1.08
C ALA A 144 16.12 1.60 2.13
N HIS A 145 16.91 0.54 1.92
CA HIS A 145 17.05 -0.53 2.93
C HIS A 145 17.88 -0.07 4.13
N LEU A 146 17.44 -0.49 5.31
CA LEU A 146 18.25 -0.39 6.51
C LEU A 146 19.37 -1.44 6.48
N THR A 147 20.48 -1.11 7.12
CA THR A 147 21.53 -2.08 7.44
C THR A 147 21.08 -3.01 8.57
N GLN A 148 21.79 -4.11 8.79
CA GLN A 148 21.47 -4.99 9.93
C GLN A 148 21.65 -4.29 11.27
N ASP A 149 22.66 -3.43 11.40
CA ASP A 149 22.91 -2.68 12.64
C ASP A 149 21.81 -1.67 12.93
N GLU A 150 21.27 -1.03 11.89
CA GLU A 150 20.12 -0.12 12.02
C GLU A 150 18.82 -0.86 12.35
N MET A 151 18.58 -2.03 11.74
CA MET A 151 17.42 -2.88 12.10
C MET A 151 17.52 -3.37 13.54
N LYS A 152 18.73 -3.80 13.96
CA LYS A 152 19.01 -4.17 15.35
C LYS A 152 18.73 -3.01 16.30
N THR A 153 19.24 -1.84 15.96
CA THR A 153 19.03 -0.60 16.71
C THR A 153 17.54 -0.25 16.82
N PHE A 154 16.81 -0.26 15.69
CA PHE A 154 15.38 0.01 15.68
C PHE A 154 14.62 -0.98 16.57
N TYR A 155 14.99 -2.26 16.53
CA TYR A 155 14.36 -3.28 17.36
C TYR A 155 14.67 -3.09 18.85
N GLU A 156 15.96 -3.12 19.22
CA GLU A 156 16.40 -3.19 20.62
C GLU A 156 16.24 -1.86 21.36
N CYS A 157 16.39 -0.72 20.68
CA CYS A 157 16.27 0.61 21.28
C CYS A 157 14.88 1.23 21.07
N GLY A 158 14.10 0.76 20.09
CA GLY A 158 12.82 1.37 19.71
C GLY A 158 11.62 0.46 19.93
N LEU A 159 11.45 -0.54 19.06
CA LEU A 159 10.26 -1.39 19.04
C LEU A 159 10.12 -2.23 20.31
N ARG A 160 11.20 -2.89 20.75
CA ARG A 160 11.16 -3.79 21.89
C ARG A 160 10.85 -3.05 23.20
N PRO A 161 11.51 -1.93 23.55
CA PRO A 161 11.14 -1.15 24.73
C PRO A 161 9.73 -0.57 24.66
N ALA A 162 9.28 -0.13 23.47
CA ALA A 162 7.91 0.34 23.28
C ALA A 162 6.88 -0.74 23.61
N ILE A 163 7.10 -1.99 23.18
CA ILE A 163 6.24 -3.13 23.52
C ILE A 163 6.28 -3.44 25.02
N VAL A 164 7.46 -3.41 25.65
CA VAL A 164 7.58 -3.62 27.12
C VAL A 164 6.77 -2.58 27.89
N SER A 165 6.80 -1.32 27.45
CA SER A 165 6.05 -0.22 28.06
C SER A 165 4.53 -0.38 27.87
N LEU A 166 4.09 -0.66 26.65
CA LEU A 166 2.66 -0.72 26.31
C LEU A 166 1.97 -2.01 26.75
N SER A 167 2.69 -3.13 26.78
CA SER A 167 2.12 -4.46 27.02
C SER A 167 3.13 -5.36 27.75
N PRO A 168 3.47 -5.06 29.01
CA PRO A 168 4.49 -5.79 29.77
C PRO A 168 4.17 -7.29 29.91
N ASP A 169 2.89 -7.65 29.98
CA ASP A 169 2.46 -9.05 30.16
C ASP A 169 2.84 -9.93 28.95
N THR A 170 2.65 -9.42 27.73
CA THR A 170 2.98 -10.16 26.51
C THR A 170 4.41 -9.92 26.03
N ALA A 171 5.09 -8.93 26.62
CA ALA A 171 6.46 -8.58 26.27
C ALA A 171 7.40 -9.79 26.38
N SER A 172 7.22 -10.67 27.36
CA SER A 172 8.04 -11.87 27.55
C SER A 172 8.05 -12.82 26.35
N GLU A 173 7.01 -12.77 25.51
CA GLU A 173 6.91 -13.63 24.32
C GLU A 173 7.71 -13.11 23.12
N TRP A 174 8.16 -11.86 23.17
CA TRP A 174 8.94 -11.24 22.11
C TRP A 174 10.42 -11.63 22.21
N PRO A 175 11.15 -11.76 21.09
CA PRO A 175 12.59 -12.01 21.12
C PRO A 175 13.32 -11.00 22.01
N ALA A 176 14.25 -11.44 22.85
CA ALA A 176 14.98 -10.53 23.73
C ALA A 176 15.88 -9.58 22.94
N THR A 177 16.56 -10.10 21.91
CA THR A 177 17.43 -9.33 21.01
C THR A 177 17.10 -9.58 19.55
N TYR A 178 17.58 -8.70 18.66
CA TYR A 178 17.51 -8.91 17.22
C TYR A 178 18.25 -10.19 16.80
N SER A 179 19.39 -10.44 17.44
CA SER A 179 20.22 -11.60 17.16
C SER A 179 19.54 -12.93 17.54
N ASP A 180 18.76 -12.95 18.62
CA ASP A 180 17.99 -14.14 19.01
C ASP A 180 16.95 -14.51 17.95
N GLU A 181 16.24 -13.51 17.43
CA GLU A 181 15.26 -13.73 16.36
C GLU A 181 15.94 -14.16 15.06
N MET A 182 17.06 -13.53 14.70
CA MET A 182 17.84 -13.93 13.53
C MET A 182 18.39 -15.36 13.64
N PHE A 183 18.80 -15.77 14.85
CA PHE A 183 19.24 -17.14 15.10
C PHE A 183 18.08 -18.13 14.97
N ARG A 184 16.95 -17.83 15.64
CA ARG A 184 15.72 -18.64 15.58
C ARG A 184 15.17 -18.77 14.16
N ALA A 185 15.22 -17.69 13.38
CA ALA A 185 14.65 -17.64 12.04
C ALA A 185 15.42 -18.51 11.02
N ARG A 186 16.68 -18.89 11.29
CA ARG A 186 17.48 -19.72 10.40
C ARG A 186 17.00 -21.18 10.43
N GLY A 187 16.32 -21.60 9.36
CA GLY A 187 15.93 -22.99 9.14
C GLY A 187 17.11 -23.87 8.69
N GLN A 188 16.94 -25.20 8.78
CA GLN A 188 17.97 -26.18 8.42
C GLN A 188 18.47 -26.08 6.96
N ASN A 189 17.62 -25.57 6.07
CA ASN A 189 17.93 -25.40 4.64
C ASN A 189 18.41 -23.98 4.29
N GLY A 190 18.78 -23.16 5.28
CA GLY A 190 19.17 -21.76 5.09
C GLY A 190 18.01 -20.80 4.80
N GLN A 191 16.75 -21.30 4.76
CA GLN A 191 15.57 -20.46 4.63
C GLN A 191 15.27 -19.70 5.93
N LEU A 192 14.88 -18.43 5.81
CA LEU A 192 14.54 -17.59 6.96
C LEU A 192 13.03 -17.59 7.20
N SER A 193 12.63 -17.96 8.42
CA SER A 193 11.24 -17.92 8.89
C SER A 193 11.12 -17.04 10.14
N PHE A 194 10.79 -15.77 9.92
CA PHE A 194 10.62 -14.77 10.98
C PHE A 194 9.28 -14.94 11.70
N CYS A 195 9.27 -14.69 13.01
CA CYS A 195 8.06 -14.73 13.79
C CYS A 195 7.28 -13.43 13.60
N THR A 196 6.00 -13.49 13.94
CA THR A 196 5.14 -12.33 14.03
C THR A 196 4.52 -12.28 15.41
N LYS A 197 4.19 -11.07 15.85
CA LYS A 197 3.52 -10.82 17.12
C LYS A 197 2.34 -9.90 16.89
N ILE A 198 1.27 -10.12 17.65
CA ILE A 198 0.06 -9.32 17.55
C ILE A 198 0.15 -8.17 18.53
N VAL A 199 -0.04 -6.95 18.04
CA VAL A 199 -0.34 -5.77 18.86
C VAL A 199 -1.84 -5.53 18.79
N ALA A 200 -2.48 -5.53 19.95
CA ALA A 200 -3.91 -5.36 20.06
C ALA A 200 -4.36 -3.97 19.59
N GLN A 201 -5.54 -3.90 18.97
CA GLN A 201 -6.09 -2.69 18.35
C GLN A 201 -6.05 -1.46 19.27
N TRP A 202 -6.33 -1.60 20.56
CA TRP A 202 -6.35 -0.49 21.51
C TRP A 202 -4.97 0.09 21.81
N LEU A 203 -3.88 -0.64 21.57
CA LEU A 203 -2.50 -0.17 21.75
C LEU A 203 -1.91 0.47 20.48
N VAL A 204 -2.54 0.23 19.32
CA VAL A 204 -2.05 0.70 18.01
C VAL A 204 -1.87 2.21 17.93
N PRO A 205 -2.79 3.06 18.46
CA PRO A 205 -2.62 4.50 18.42
C PRO A 205 -1.37 4.99 19.18
N GLU A 206 -0.98 4.29 20.24
CA GLU A 206 0.14 4.66 21.11
C GLU A 206 1.49 4.11 20.63
N LEU A 207 1.48 3.05 19.82
CA LEU A 207 2.68 2.34 19.37
C LEU A 207 3.70 3.26 18.69
N GLY A 208 3.24 4.16 17.81
CA GLY A 208 4.15 5.08 17.09
C GLY A 208 4.87 6.06 18.02
N ASP A 209 4.18 6.60 19.01
CA ASP A 209 4.77 7.50 20.01
C ASP A 209 5.69 6.76 20.96
N ALA A 210 5.29 5.57 21.41
CA ALA A 210 6.12 4.72 22.27
C ALA A 210 7.45 4.34 21.60
N ILE A 211 7.44 4.01 20.30
CA ILE A 211 8.67 3.73 19.53
C ILE A 211 9.57 4.96 19.46
N ARG A 212 9.01 6.14 19.14
CA ARG A 212 9.78 7.39 19.07
C ARG A 212 10.42 7.73 20.41
N LEU A 213 9.64 7.65 21.49
CA LEU A 213 10.12 7.92 22.84
C LEU A 213 11.25 6.97 23.22
N SER A 214 11.06 5.67 22.97
CA SER A 214 12.06 4.65 23.23
C SER A 214 13.37 4.90 22.47
N LEU A 215 13.29 5.25 21.18
CA LEU A 215 14.47 5.56 20.37
C LEU A 215 15.22 6.80 20.89
N ALA A 216 14.50 7.82 21.34
CA ALA A 216 15.07 9.04 21.89
C ALA A 216 15.75 8.79 23.26
N GLU A 217 15.11 8.02 24.15
CA GLU A 217 15.61 7.74 25.50
C GLU A 217 16.81 6.78 25.49
N ASN A 218 16.79 5.77 24.61
CA ASN A 218 17.85 4.78 24.52
C ASN A 218 19.06 5.23 23.69
N GLY A 219 19.15 6.54 23.40
CA GLY A 219 20.37 7.19 22.94
C GLY A 219 20.90 6.71 21.60
N SER A 220 20.04 6.22 20.71
CA SER A 220 20.51 5.83 19.39
C SER A 220 20.79 7.07 18.52
N PHE A 221 22.06 7.47 18.47
CA PHE A 221 22.59 8.50 17.56
C PHE A 221 22.25 8.25 16.08
N ILE A 222 21.77 7.06 15.74
CA ILE A 222 21.52 6.62 14.37
C ILE A 222 20.10 7.00 13.92
N ILE A 223 19.12 7.14 14.82
CA ILE A 223 17.71 7.33 14.42
C ILE A 223 16.94 8.27 15.37
N PRO A 224 17.20 9.59 15.34
CA PRO A 224 16.54 10.49 16.26
C PRO A 224 15.05 10.76 15.92
N HIS A 225 14.60 10.57 14.67
CA HIS A 225 13.24 10.93 14.26
C HIS A 225 12.59 9.95 13.26
N ALA A 226 11.85 8.95 13.77
CA ALA A 226 11.01 8.07 12.96
C ALA A 226 9.64 8.73 12.65
N GLN A 227 9.25 8.71 11.38
CA GLN A 227 7.93 9.14 10.90
C GLN A 227 7.13 7.93 10.40
N PHE A 228 5.86 7.83 10.78
CA PHE A 228 4.95 6.72 10.45
C PHE A 228 3.90 7.15 9.42
#